data_AF-A0A1I0D0B5-F1
#
_entry.id   AF-A0A1I0D0B5-F1
#
_cell.length_a   1.000
_cell.length_b   1.000
_cell.length_c   1.000
_cell.angle_alpha   90.00
_cell.angle_beta   90.00
_cell.angle_gamma   90.00
#
_symmetry.space_group_name_H-M   'P 1'
#
loop_
_entity.id
_entity.type
_entity.pdbx_description
1 polymer ?
#
loop_
_entity_poly.entity_id
_entity_poly.type
_entity_poly.pdbx_seq_one_letter_code
_entity_poly.pdbx_strand_id
1 'polypeptide(L)'
;MPSNRCSDTLSQSLNSVFEQNLDEWKKIYPGIREVEIPDKYFLYRQGDRDTDFFWIRKGIVKLSYLTKQGNELTLALLRQGDIIGRLQHDADELMAEESAQALGDVTCCCIGRRDFRQLIIDRPNLSLLVFESIYARQRRIEHKLRMILTQSVERRVVATLLDLAQLFSTRCTHGFSLEVFLTQQELADLVGASRSVVSTIMNDFRNRGLLDYTREQICINDSAFAGDFFDND
;
A
#
# COMPACT_ATOMS: atom_id res chain seq x y z
N MET A 1 13.90 -9.44 -11.44
CA MET A 1 12.73 -9.88 -10.63
C MET A 1 13.08 -10.96 -9.59
N PRO A 2 13.63 -10.62 -8.40
CA PRO A 2 13.55 -11.53 -7.23
C PRO A 2 13.14 -10.88 -5.89
N SER A 3 12.93 -9.56 -5.80
CA SER A 3 12.80 -8.86 -4.51
C SER A 3 11.43 -9.00 -3.81
N ASN A 4 10.33 -9.26 -4.54
CA ASN A 4 8.98 -9.21 -3.95
C ASN A 4 8.50 -10.52 -3.29
N ARG A 5 8.98 -11.71 -3.72
CA ARG A 5 8.51 -13.01 -3.18
C ARG A 5 8.73 -13.14 -1.67
N CYS A 6 9.85 -12.62 -1.17
CA CYS A 6 10.15 -12.65 0.28
C CYS A 6 9.19 -11.75 1.08
N SER A 7 8.73 -10.63 0.50
CA SER A 7 7.79 -9.73 1.17
C SER A 7 6.37 -10.30 1.26
N ASP A 8 5.97 -11.13 0.29
CA ASP A 8 4.67 -11.81 0.30
C ASP A 8 4.61 -12.88 1.40
N THR A 9 5.67 -13.67 1.56
CA THR A 9 5.76 -14.71 2.61
C THR A 9 5.77 -14.09 4.02
N LEU A 10 6.48 -12.97 4.22
CA LEU A 10 6.48 -12.24 5.49
C LEU A 10 5.09 -11.66 5.83
N SER A 11 4.40 -11.10 4.83
CA SER A 11 3.03 -10.60 5.00
C SER A 11 2.08 -11.73 5.41
N GLN A 12 2.24 -12.93 4.83
CA GLN A 12 1.45 -14.12 5.19
C GLN A 12 1.74 -14.60 6.62
N SER A 13 3.01 -14.61 7.05
CA SER A 13 3.38 -15.00 8.42
C SER A 13 2.81 -14.03 9.46
N LEU A 14 2.97 -12.71 9.27
CA LEU A 14 2.42 -11.73 10.18
C LEU A 14 0.88 -11.77 10.22
N ASN A 15 0.24 -11.88 9.04
CA ASN A 15 -1.21 -12.08 8.96
C ASN A 15 -1.68 -13.28 9.77
N SER A 16 -1.04 -14.44 9.58
CA SER A 16 -1.44 -15.67 10.27
C SER A 16 -1.37 -15.53 11.79
N VAL A 17 -0.35 -14.84 12.31
CA VAL A 17 -0.19 -14.61 13.75
C VAL A 17 -1.30 -13.71 14.28
N PHE A 18 -1.61 -12.61 13.60
CA PHE A 18 -2.73 -11.74 14.00
C PHE A 18 -4.06 -12.49 13.94
N GLU A 19 -4.38 -13.16 12.82
CA GLU A 19 -5.65 -13.87 12.65
C GLU A 19 -5.88 -14.96 13.70
N GLN A 20 -4.84 -15.72 14.07
CA GLN A 20 -4.96 -16.80 15.03
C GLN A 20 -5.11 -16.32 16.48
N ASN A 21 -4.57 -15.14 16.82
CA ASN A 21 -4.48 -14.67 18.21
C ASN A 21 -5.41 -13.49 18.52
N LEU A 22 -6.07 -12.90 17.52
CA LEU A 22 -6.82 -11.65 17.67
C LEU A 22 -7.89 -11.71 18.77
N ASP A 23 -8.65 -12.80 18.85
CA ASP A 23 -9.74 -12.95 19.84
C ASP A 23 -9.21 -13.13 21.27
N GLU A 24 -8.02 -13.71 21.43
CA GLU A 24 -7.32 -13.75 22.72
C GLU A 24 -6.82 -12.34 23.08
N TRP A 25 -6.15 -11.67 22.13
CA TRP A 25 -5.55 -10.36 22.36
C TRP A 25 -6.59 -9.29 22.68
N LYS A 26 -7.77 -9.31 22.06
CA LYS A 26 -8.88 -8.42 22.41
C LYS A 26 -9.31 -8.51 23.90
N LYS A 27 -9.13 -9.68 24.53
CA LYS A 27 -9.46 -9.87 25.96
C LYS A 27 -8.36 -9.35 26.88
N ILE A 28 -7.11 -9.44 26.46
CA ILE A 28 -5.93 -9.04 27.23
C ILE A 28 -5.66 -7.53 27.08
N TYR A 29 -5.88 -7.00 25.88
CA TYR A 29 -5.57 -5.63 25.48
C TYR A 29 -6.86 -4.93 25.01
N PRO A 30 -7.54 -4.19 25.89
CA PRO A 30 -8.87 -3.64 25.62
C PRO A 30 -8.90 -2.53 24.56
N GLY A 31 -7.74 -1.94 24.24
CA GLY A 31 -7.58 -0.98 23.14
C GLY A 31 -7.49 -1.62 21.75
N ILE A 32 -7.62 -2.95 21.65
CA ILE A 32 -7.74 -3.68 20.38
C ILE A 32 -9.21 -3.72 19.96
N ARG A 33 -9.51 -3.16 18.79
CA ARG A 33 -10.86 -3.15 18.22
C ARG A 33 -10.84 -3.31 16.71
N GLU A 34 -11.83 -4.01 16.17
CA GLU A 34 -12.05 -4.03 14.73
C GLU A 34 -12.78 -2.76 14.31
N VAL A 35 -12.34 -2.18 13.20
CA VAL A 35 -12.95 -0.98 12.62
C VAL A 35 -13.13 -1.19 11.12
N GLU A 36 -14.26 -0.72 10.63
CA GLU A 36 -14.57 -0.63 9.21
C GLU A 36 -14.41 0.83 8.77
N ILE A 37 -13.64 1.03 7.72
CA ILE A 37 -13.35 2.35 7.16
C ILE A 37 -13.93 2.38 5.74
N PRO A 38 -14.96 3.20 5.49
CA PRO A 38 -15.55 3.32 4.15
C PRO A 38 -14.56 3.87 3.12
N ASP A 39 -14.85 3.65 1.84
CA ASP A 39 -14.08 4.26 0.74
C ASP A 39 -13.81 5.77 0.96
N LYS A 40 -12.58 6.19 0.68
CA LYS A 40 -12.05 7.56 0.80
C LYS A 40 -11.99 8.15 2.22
N TYR A 41 -12.41 7.41 3.26
CA TYR A 41 -12.26 7.86 4.64
C TYR A 41 -10.81 7.74 5.11
N PHE A 42 -10.42 8.65 6.02
CA PHE A 42 -9.09 8.65 6.61
C PHE A 42 -9.08 7.83 7.91
N LEU A 43 -8.08 6.97 8.04
CA LEU A 43 -7.73 6.33 9.31
C LEU A 43 -7.10 7.38 10.24
N TYR A 44 -6.23 8.20 9.68
CA TYR A 44 -5.66 9.40 10.31
C TYR A 44 -5.16 10.35 9.21
N ARG A 45 -5.03 11.62 9.56
CA ARG A 45 -4.50 12.69 8.70
C ARG A 45 -3.15 13.16 9.20
N GLN A 46 -2.34 13.67 8.27
CA GLN A 46 -1.11 14.37 8.59
C GLN A 46 -1.41 15.52 9.58
N GLY A 47 -0.65 15.57 10.68
CA GLY A 47 -0.85 16.50 11.78
C GLY A 47 -1.74 15.99 12.92
N ASP A 48 -2.46 14.88 12.73
CA ASP A 48 -3.26 14.28 13.80
C ASP A 48 -2.35 13.83 14.95
N ARG A 49 -2.84 14.01 16.18
CA ARG A 49 -2.16 13.58 17.41
C ARG A 49 -2.57 12.15 17.76
N ASP A 50 -1.66 11.44 18.42
CA ASP A 50 -1.90 10.09 18.98
C ASP A 50 -2.45 9.10 17.94
N THR A 51 -1.62 8.75 16.95
CA THR A 51 -1.99 7.72 15.96
C THR A 51 -1.89 6.31 16.57
N ASP A 52 -3.03 5.63 16.58
CA ASP A 52 -3.12 4.20 16.88
C ASP A 52 -2.42 3.35 15.81
N PHE A 53 -2.15 2.10 16.13
CA PHE A 53 -1.69 1.13 15.15
C PHE A 53 -2.87 0.50 14.43
N PHE A 54 -2.70 0.24 13.14
CA PHE A 54 -3.70 -0.40 12.32
C PHE A 54 -3.07 -1.59 11.62
N TRP A 55 -3.56 -2.79 11.88
CA TRP A 55 -3.26 -3.96 11.06
C TRP A 55 -4.37 -4.13 10.02
N ILE A 56 -4.03 -4.08 8.74
CA ILE A 56 -5.00 -4.18 7.65
C ILE A 56 -5.42 -5.64 7.50
N ARG A 57 -6.70 -5.92 7.71
CA ARG A 57 -7.28 -7.26 7.52
C ARG A 57 -7.82 -7.45 6.10
N LYS A 58 -8.40 -6.40 5.52
CA LYS A 58 -8.92 -6.41 4.15
C LYS A 58 -8.93 -4.99 3.58
N GLY A 59 -8.80 -4.88 2.27
CA GLY A 59 -8.82 -3.61 1.55
C GLY A 59 -7.43 -2.98 1.43
N ILE A 60 -7.40 -1.76 0.91
CA ILE A 60 -6.15 -1.06 0.57
C ILE A 60 -6.15 0.32 1.19
N VAL A 61 -5.03 0.70 1.78
CA VAL A 61 -4.83 2.01 2.40
C VAL A 61 -3.71 2.76 1.69
N LYS A 62 -4.01 3.96 1.22
CA LYS A 62 -3.05 4.91 0.65
C LYS A 62 -2.40 5.71 1.77
N LEU A 63 -1.07 5.69 1.82
CA LEU A 63 -0.30 6.63 2.61
C LEU A 63 0.11 7.81 1.75
N SER A 64 -0.15 9.03 2.20
CA SER A 64 0.16 10.24 1.45
C SER A 64 0.71 11.38 2.30
N TYR A 65 1.52 12.23 1.69
CA TYR A 65 2.09 13.42 2.30
C TYR A 65 1.59 14.67 1.58
N LEU A 66 1.00 15.61 2.31
CA LEU A 66 0.61 16.90 1.78
C LEU A 66 1.77 17.89 1.92
N THR A 67 2.30 18.32 0.77
CA THR A 67 3.35 19.33 0.70
C THR A 67 2.82 20.71 1.10
N LYS A 68 3.72 21.62 1.50
CA LYS A 68 3.38 23.02 1.82
C LYS A 68 2.73 23.78 0.65
N GLN A 69 2.93 23.30 -0.57
CA GLN A 69 2.38 23.88 -1.80
C GLN A 69 0.98 23.33 -2.13
N GLY A 70 0.44 22.42 -1.32
CA GLY A 70 -0.87 21.80 -1.53
C GLY A 70 -0.86 20.57 -2.44
N ASN A 71 0.31 20.12 -2.91
CA ASN A 71 0.42 18.89 -3.69
C ASN A 71 0.44 17.68 -2.74
N GLU A 72 -0.39 16.67 -3.04
CA GLU A 72 -0.39 15.40 -2.34
C GLU A 72 0.60 14.44 -3.02
N LEU A 73 1.48 13.82 -2.22
CA LEU A 73 2.43 12.82 -2.70
C LEU A 73 2.04 11.45 -2.13
N THR A 74 1.78 10.48 -3.00
CA THR A 74 1.53 9.11 -2.55
C THR A 74 2.85 8.42 -2.15
N LEU A 75 2.97 8.10 -0.87
CA LEU A 75 4.13 7.44 -0.28
C LEU A 75 4.11 5.93 -0.53
N ALA A 76 2.97 5.28 -0.25
CA ALA A 76 2.81 3.84 -0.38
C ALA A 76 1.32 3.45 -0.49
N LEU A 77 1.07 2.27 -1.06
CA LEU A 77 -0.19 1.55 -0.91
C LEU A 77 0.06 0.36 0.01
N LEU A 78 -0.78 0.22 1.02
CA LEU A 78 -0.73 -0.85 2.02
C LEU A 78 -1.93 -1.78 1.83
N ARG A 79 -1.73 -3.06 2.09
CA ARG A 79 -2.71 -4.13 1.86
C ARG A 79 -2.86 -5.03 3.08
N GLN A 80 -3.70 -6.06 2.97
CA GLN A 80 -3.83 -7.12 3.98
C GLN A 80 -2.46 -7.59 4.50
N GLY A 81 -2.24 -7.47 5.81
CA GLY A 81 -1.00 -7.83 6.49
C GLY A 81 -0.02 -6.72 6.72
N ASP A 82 -0.19 -5.57 6.08
CA ASP A 82 0.60 -4.42 6.43
C ASP A 82 0.11 -3.83 7.76
N ILE A 83 1.06 -3.35 8.56
CA ILE A 83 0.81 -2.58 9.78
C ILE A 83 1.12 -1.12 9.51
N ILE A 84 0.24 -0.26 9.99
CA ILE A 84 0.36 1.20 9.99
C ILE A 84 0.45 1.67 11.43
N GLY A 85 1.12 2.79 11.66
CA GLY A 85 1.31 3.39 12.98
C GLY A 85 2.79 3.61 13.30
N ARG A 86 3.07 4.44 14.30
CA ARG A 86 4.43 4.87 14.63
C ARG A 86 4.74 4.61 16.10
N LEU A 87 5.82 3.87 16.35
CA LEU A 87 6.36 3.67 17.70
C LEU A 87 7.32 4.82 17.99
N GLN A 88 6.89 5.82 18.77
CA GLN A 88 7.79 6.87 19.28
C GLN A 88 7.95 6.83 20.80
N HIS A 89 9.17 7.17 21.23
CA HIS A 89 9.56 7.20 22.63
C HIS A 89 8.92 8.39 23.36
N ASP A 90 9.04 9.60 22.82
CA ASP A 90 8.52 10.83 23.42
C ASP A 90 7.10 11.15 22.96
N ALA A 91 6.28 11.61 23.91
CA ALA A 91 4.86 11.89 23.68
C ALA A 91 4.60 13.26 23.02
N ASP A 92 5.55 14.19 23.12
CA ASP A 92 5.33 15.60 22.73
C ASP A 92 5.55 15.87 21.22
N GLU A 93 6.05 14.90 20.45
CA GLU A 93 6.29 15.01 18.99
C GLU A 93 5.35 14.13 18.14
N LEU A 94 4.25 13.64 18.71
CA LEU A 94 3.34 12.67 18.10
C LEU A 94 2.34 13.28 17.11
N MET A 95 2.83 14.05 16.13
CA MET A 95 2.03 14.37 14.96
C MET A 95 2.30 13.38 13.84
N ALA A 96 1.22 12.86 13.25
CA ALA A 96 1.30 12.05 12.05
C ALA A 96 2.02 12.83 10.94
N GLU A 97 3.08 12.26 10.38
CA GLU A 97 3.83 12.88 9.27
C GLU A 97 3.15 12.66 7.93
N GLU A 98 2.34 11.61 7.82
CA GLU A 98 1.55 11.28 6.65
C GLU A 98 0.06 11.12 6.99
N SER A 99 -0.77 11.06 5.96
CA SER A 99 -2.18 10.67 6.05
C SER A 99 -2.34 9.22 5.62
N ALA A 100 -3.28 8.50 6.22
CA ALA A 100 -3.69 7.16 5.81
C ALA A 100 -5.16 7.19 5.38
N GLN A 101 -5.43 6.91 4.10
CA GLN A 101 -6.76 6.96 3.50
C GLN A 101 -7.15 5.61 2.90
N ALA A 102 -8.38 5.17 3.15
CA ALA A 102 -8.93 3.97 2.52
C ALA A 102 -9.16 4.19 1.00
N LEU A 103 -8.76 3.20 0.20
CA LEU A 103 -9.09 3.09 -1.22
C LEU A 103 -10.03 1.89 -1.39
N GLY A 104 -11.33 2.16 -1.49
CA GLY A 104 -12.38 1.18 -1.27
C GLY A 104 -12.63 0.90 0.22
N ASP A 105 -13.58 0.02 0.51
CA ASP A 105 -13.88 -0.37 1.88
C ASP A 105 -12.74 -1.16 2.51
N VAL A 106 -12.31 -0.74 3.70
CA VAL A 106 -11.19 -1.33 4.44
C VAL A 106 -11.69 -1.86 5.78
N THR A 107 -11.25 -3.07 6.13
CA THR A 107 -11.40 -3.62 7.48
C THR A 107 -10.03 -3.70 8.10
N CYS A 108 -9.86 -3.11 9.29
CA CYS A 108 -8.60 -3.18 10.02
C CYS A 108 -8.81 -3.41 11.51
N CYS A 109 -7.77 -3.90 12.16
CA CYS A 109 -7.69 -3.93 13.60
C CYS A 109 -6.94 -2.69 14.08
N CYS A 110 -7.64 -1.81 14.80
CA CYS A 110 -7.07 -0.67 15.50
C CYS A 110 -6.53 -1.16 16.86
N ILE A 111 -5.30 -0.79 17.19
CA ILE A 111 -4.61 -1.19 18.41
C ILE A 111 -4.06 0.08 19.05
N GLY A 112 -4.55 0.38 20.25
CA GLY A 112 -4.06 1.50 21.06
C GLY A 112 -2.54 1.45 21.21
N ARG A 113 -1.85 2.59 21.09
CA ARG A 113 -0.37 2.66 21.17
C ARG A 113 0.24 1.95 22.38
N ARG A 114 -0.36 2.13 23.56
CA ARG A 114 0.12 1.50 24.81
C ARG A 114 0.00 -0.03 24.73
N ASP A 115 -1.13 -0.50 24.23
CA ASP A 115 -1.41 -1.92 24.06
C ASP A 115 -0.52 -2.55 23.00
N PHE A 116 -0.30 -1.86 21.87
CA PHE A 116 0.64 -2.33 20.84
C PHE A 116 2.07 -2.45 21.38
N ARG A 117 2.51 -1.46 22.16
CA ARG A 117 3.83 -1.50 22.80
C ARG A 117 3.94 -2.69 23.75
N GLN A 118 2.93 -2.91 24.60
CA GLN A 118 2.93 -4.02 25.54
C GLN A 118 2.86 -5.37 24.81
N LEU A 119 2.02 -5.48 23.78
CA LEU A 119 1.89 -6.67 22.94
C LEU A 119 3.23 -7.07 22.30
N ILE A 120 3.99 -6.10 21.77
CA ILE A 120 5.32 -6.37 21.20
C ILE A 120 6.34 -6.74 22.28
N ILE A 121 6.25 -6.22 23.50
CA ILE A 121 7.13 -6.62 24.61
C ILE A 121 6.83 -8.05 25.05
N ASP A 122 5.55 -8.39 25.21
CA ASP A 122 5.09 -9.68 25.72
C ASP A 122 5.27 -10.82 24.71
N ARG A 123 5.38 -10.49 23.41
CA ARG A 123 5.43 -11.47 22.31
C ARG A 123 6.66 -11.22 21.41
N PRO A 124 7.87 -11.63 21.80
CA PRO A 124 9.11 -11.40 21.04
C PRO A 124 9.07 -11.87 19.58
N ASN A 125 8.39 -12.99 19.30
CA ASN A 125 8.21 -13.50 17.95
C ASN A 125 7.41 -12.53 17.07
N LEU A 126 6.39 -11.88 17.63
CA LEU A 126 5.64 -10.85 16.93
C LEU A 126 6.52 -9.62 16.65
N SER A 127 7.36 -9.23 17.61
CA SER A 127 8.31 -8.12 17.45
C SER A 127 9.24 -8.32 16.26
N LEU A 128 9.76 -9.54 16.08
CA LEU A 128 10.59 -9.90 14.93
C LEU A 128 9.81 -9.76 13.61
N LEU A 129 8.58 -10.28 13.54
CA LEU A 129 7.75 -10.16 12.34
C LEU A 129 7.41 -8.70 12.00
N VAL A 130 7.12 -7.88 13.01
CA VAL A 130 6.90 -6.43 12.82
C VAL A 130 8.18 -5.78 12.31
N PHE A 131 9.34 -6.10 12.86
CA PHE A 131 10.62 -5.57 12.39
C PHE A 131 10.93 -5.97 10.94
N GLU A 132 10.68 -7.23 10.58
CA GLU A 132 10.81 -7.72 9.20
C GLU A 132 9.87 -6.99 8.24
N SER A 133 8.63 -6.68 8.65
CA SER A 133 7.69 -5.89 7.85
C SER A 133 8.19 -4.46 7.61
N ILE A 134 8.78 -3.83 8.62
CA ILE A 134 9.38 -2.48 8.51
C ILE A 134 10.55 -2.52 7.53
N TYR A 135 11.43 -3.53 7.65
CA TYR A 135 12.56 -3.70 6.74
C TYR A 135 12.12 -4.00 5.30
N ALA A 136 11.04 -4.78 5.12
CA ALA A 136 10.44 -4.98 3.80
C ALA A 136 9.94 -3.66 3.19
N ARG A 137 9.26 -2.81 3.98
CA ARG A 137 8.83 -1.48 3.55
C ARG A 137 10.00 -0.56 3.22
N GLN A 138 11.07 -0.55 4.02
CA GLN A 138 12.29 0.20 3.74
C GLN A 138 12.89 -0.19 2.39
N ARG A 139 13.03 -1.50 2.11
CA ARG A 139 13.55 -1.99 0.82
C ARG A 139 12.68 -1.56 -0.37
N ARG A 140 11.35 -1.51 -0.20
CA ARG A 140 10.43 -1.00 -1.25
C ARG A 140 10.69 0.48 -1.53
N ILE A 141 10.92 1.30 -0.50
CA ILE A 141 11.26 2.73 -0.64
C ILE A 141 12.59 2.89 -1.39
N GLU A 142 13.63 2.15 -1.00
CA GLU A 142 14.93 2.17 -1.67
C GLU A 142 14.84 1.73 -3.14
N HIS A 143 14.02 0.72 -3.42
CA HIS A 143 13.75 0.26 -4.79
C HIS A 143 13.04 1.35 -5.61
N LYS A 144 11.99 1.97 -5.06
CA LYS A 144 11.27 3.07 -5.72
C LYS A 144 12.20 4.24 -6.02
N LEU A 145 13.07 4.61 -5.08
CA LEU A 145 14.07 5.66 -5.29
C LEU A 145 15.02 5.31 -6.44
N ARG A 146 15.52 4.07 -6.48
CA ARG A 146 16.38 3.59 -7.58
C ARG A 146 15.66 3.66 -8.93
N MET A 147 14.38 3.26 -8.99
CA MET A 147 13.57 3.35 -10.21
C MET A 147 13.44 4.79 -10.68
N ILE A 148 13.14 5.73 -9.78
CA ILE A 148 13.03 7.16 -10.10
C ILE A 148 14.33 7.71 -10.68
N LEU A 149 15.48 7.31 -10.14
CA LEU A 149 16.79 7.81 -10.55
C LEU A 149 17.36 7.15 -11.82
N THR A 150 16.90 5.94 -12.18
CA THR A 150 17.55 5.15 -13.24
C THR A 150 16.65 4.76 -14.41
N GLN A 151 15.32 4.82 -14.26
CA GLN A 151 14.38 4.35 -15.28
C GLN A 151 13.54 5.50 -15.86
N SER A 152 13.15 5.34 -17.13
CA SER A 152 12.19 6.22 -17.80
C SER A 152 10.83 6.20 -17.09
N VAL A 153 10.04 7.26 -17.26
CA VAL A 153 8.69 7.34 -16.67
C VAL A 153 7.81 6.19 -17.15
N GLU A 154 7.89 5.84 -18.44
CA GLU A 154 7.17 4.70 -19.02
C GLU A 154 7.50 3.38 -18.31
N ARG A 155 8.78 3.05 -18.12
CA ARG A 155 9.18 1.84 -17.36
C ARG A 155 8.70 1.86 -15.91
N ARG A 156 8.65 3.03 -15.28
CA ARG A 156 8.09 3.17 -13.91
C ARG A 156 6.58 2.94 -13.89
N VAL A 157 5.86 3.42 -14.91
CA VAL A 157 4.41 3.15 -15.08
C VAL A 157 4.19 1.65 -15.24
N VAL A 158 4.94 0.99 -16.12
CA VAL A 158 4.85 -0.46 -16.35
C VAL A 158 5.10 -1.23 -15.04
N ALA A 159 6.20 -0.96 -14.35
CA ALA A 159 6.53 -1.61 -13.09
C ALA A 159 5.43 -1.41 -12.02
N THR A 160 4.91 -0.18 -11.92
CA THR A 160 3.85 0.14 -10.95
C THR A 160 2.55 -0.58 -11.29
N LEU A 161 2.15 -0.62 -12.56
CA LEU A 161 0.96 -1.35 -13.00
C LEU A 161 1.07 -2.86 -12.73
N LEU A 162 2.25 -3.44 -12.88
CA LEU A 162 2.51 -4.84 -12.54
C LEU A 162 2.51 -5.11 -11.04
N ASP A 163 3.07 -4.21 -10.24
CA ASP A 163 3.00 -4.30 -8.77
C ASP A 163 1.53 -4.21 -8.32
N LEU A 164 0.77 -3.26 -8.87
CA LEU A 164 -0.68 -3.16 -8.66
C LEU A 164 -1.41 -4.43 -9.13
N ALA A 165 -0.94 -5.06 -10.21
CA ALA A 165 -1.49 -6.33 -10.71
C ALA A 165 -1.45 -7.44 -9.67
N GLN A 166 -0.33 -7.51 -8.95
CA GLN A 166 -0.15 -8.48 -7.87
C GLN A 166 -0.99 -8.12 -6.64
N LEU A 167 -1.23 -6.82 -6.40
CA LEU A 167 -1.96 -6.33 -5.24
C LEU A 167 -3.48 -6.52 -5.33
N PHE A 168 -4.07 -6.23 -6.48
CA PHE A 168 -5.54 -6.17 -6.64
C PHE A 168 -6.18 -7.42 -7.26
N SER A 169 -5.38 -8.48 -7.48
CA SER A 169 -5.57 -9.82 -8.14
C SER A 169 -6.98 -10.42 -8.37
N THR A 170 -7.98 -9.61 -8.72
CA THR A 170 -9.33 -10.05 -9.05
C THR A 170 -9.40 -10.17 -10.57
N ARG A 171 -9.51 -11.40 -11.09
CA ARG A 171 -9.68 -11.66 -12.52
C ARG A 171 -10.97 -10.99 -13.01
N CYS A 172 -10.87 -10.04 -13.93
CA CYS A 172 -12.05 -9.42 -14.52
C CYS A 172 -12.74 -10.42 -15.46
N THR A 173 -14.08 -10.42 -15.43
CA THR A 173 -14.95 -11.27 -16.26
C THR A 173 -14.89 -10.92 -17.76
N HIS A 174 -14.21 -9.83 -18.13
CA HIS A 174 -14.08 -9.35 -19.51
C HIS A 174 -12.72 -9.68 -20.17
N GLY A 175 -11.91 -10.56 -19.57
CA GLY A 175 -10.60 -10.96 -20.12
C GLY A 175 -9.43 -10.05 -19.72
N PHE A 176 -9.68 -9.06 -18.86
CA PHE A 176 -8.64 -8.22 -18.25
C PHE A 176 -8.18 -8.83 -16.91
N SER A 177 -6.88 -8.81 -16.63
CA SER A 177 -6.30 -9.50 -15.45
C SER A 177 -6.46 -8.73 -14.15
N LEU A 178 -6.82 -7.44 -14.20
CA LEU A 178 -6.73 -6.55 -13.05
C LEU A 178 -7.77 -5.42 -13.08
N GLU A 179 -8.40 -5.14 -11.93
CA GLU A 179 -9.25 -3.97 -11.68
C GLU A 179 -8.60 -3.13 -10.57
N VAL A 180 -8.00 -1.99 -10.95
CA VAL A 180 -7.37 -1.07 -9.99
C VAL A 180 -8.19 0.21 -9.93
N PHE A 181 -8.74 0.52 -8.76
CA PHE A 181 -9.46 1.77 -8.52
C PHE A 181 -8.51 2.95 -8.25
N LEU A 182 -7.73 3.33 -9.26
CA LEU A 182 -6.82 4.48 -9.17
C LEU A 182 -7.06 5.45 -10.32
N THR A 183 -7.07 6.73 -9.99
CA THR A 183 -7.06 7.79 -10.99
C THR A 183 -5.68 7.91 -11.63
N GLN A 184 -5.61 8.52 -12.83
CA GLN A 184 -4.31 8.83 -13.45
C GLN A 184 -3.46 9.80 -12.62
N GLN A 185 -4.08 10.65 -11.79
CA GLN A 185 -3.34 11.52 -10.88
C GLN A 185 -2.63 10.66 -9.83
N GLU A 186 -3.33 9.71 -9.22
CA GLU A 186 -2.72 8.83 -8.21
C GLU A 186 -1.65 7.93 -8.83
N LEU A 187 -1.84 7.46 -10.06
CA LEU A 187 -0.78 6.74 -10.79
C LEU A 187 0.44 7.64 -11.01
N ALA A 188 0.24 8.91 -11.39
CA ALA A 188 1.32 9.89 -11.55
C ALA A 188 2.08 10.14 -10.25
N ASP A 189 1.37 10.25 -9.14
CA ASP A 189 1.96 10.43 -7.81
C ASP A 189 2.73 9.18 -7.38
N LEU A 190 2.22 7.98 -7.71
CA LEU A 190 2.89 6.71 -7.42
C LEU A 190 4.21 6.56 -8.21
N VAL A 191 4.23 6.90 -9.50
CA VAL A 191 5.42 6.77 -10.35
C VAL A 191 6.37 7.96 -10.24
N GLY A 192 5.97 9.02 -9.52
CA GLY A 192 6.73 10.26 -9.38
C GLY A 192 6.90 10.98 -10.73
N ALA A 193 5.80 11.24 -11.42
CA ALA A 193 5.78 12.00 -12.68
C ALA A 193 4.58 12.96 -12.72
N SER A 194 4.54 13.86 -13.71
CA SER A 194 3.36 14.70 -13.91
C SER A 194 2.20 13.89 -14.47
N ARG A 195 0.98 14.29 -14.10
CA ARG A 195 -0.26 13.71 -14.66
C ARG A 195 -0.31 13.78 -16.18
N SER A 196 0.21 14.85 -16.79
CA SER A 196 0.26 14.99 -18.25
C SER A 196 1.11 13.91 -18.91
N VAL A 197 2.30 13.62 -18.36
CA VAL A 197 3.19 12.59 -18.89
C VAL A 197 2.57 11.21 -18.74
N VAL A 198 2.00 10.91 -17.56
CA VAL A 198 1.30 9.63 -17.34
C VAL A 198 0.10 9.48 -18.25
N SER A 199 -0.69 10.54 -18.45
CA SER A 199 -1.84 10.50 -19.37
C SER A 199 -1.40 10.17 -20.81
N THR A 200 -0.28 10.71 -21.28
CA THR A 200 0.25 10.40 -22.61
C THR A 200 0.64 8.92 -22.71
N ILE A 201 1.37 8.40 -21.72
CA ILE A 201 1.79 6.99 -21.67
C ILE A 201 0.56 6.06 -21.60
N MET A 202 -0.42 6.37 -20.75
CA MET A 202 -1.63 5.55 -20.62
C MET A 202 -2.47 5.53 -21.91
N ASN A 203 -2.58 6.67 -22.61
CA ASN A 203 -3.26 6.72 -23.92
C ASN A 203 -2.51 5.90 -24.97
N ASP A 204 -1.17 5.92 -24.98
CA ASP A 204 -0.36 5.08 -25.86
C ASP A 204 -0.61 3.59 -25.60
N PHE A 205 -0.56 3.16 -24.33
CA PHE A 205 -0.83 1.77 -23.95
C PHE A 205 -2.24 1.33 -24.34
N ARG A 206 -3.24 2.22 -24.21
CA ARG A 206 -4.59 1.96 -24.69
C ARG A 206 -4.66 1.78 -26.20
N ASN A 207 -4.04 2.68 -26.96
CA ASN A 207 -4.03 2.60 -28.43
C ASN A 207 -3.35 1.32 -28.93
N ARG A 208 -2.39 0.80 -28.16
CA ARG A 208 -1.70 -0.48 -28.42
C ARG A 208 -2.47 -1.71 -27.92
N GLY A 209 -3.62 -1.53 -27.28
CA GLY A 209 -4.44 -2.62 -26.74
C GLY A 209 -3.87 -3.30 -25.50
N LEU A 210 -2.90 -2.68 -24.82
CA LEU A 210 -2.24 -3.22 -23.64
C LEU A 210 -3.10 -3.06 -22.38
N LEU A 211 -3.95 -2.04 -22.33
CA LEU A 211 -4.86 -1.75 -21.22
C LEU A 211 -6.05 -0.90 -21.67
N ASP A 212 -7.06 -0.80 -20.82
CA ASP A 212 -8.11 0.22 -20.91
C ASP A 212 -8.31 0.87 -19.52
N TYR A 213 -9.00 2.01 -19.45
CA TYR A 213 -9.30 2.67 -18.17
C TYR A 213 -10.53 3.59 -18.23
N THR A 214 -11.15 3.78 -17.09
CA THR A 214 -12.14 4.84 -16.85
C THR A 214 -11.49 5.96 -16.04
N ARG A 215 -12.30 6.90 -15.52
CA ARG A 215 -11.78 7.89 -14.56
C ARG A 215 -11.37 7.28 -13.22
N GLU A 216 -11.97 6.15 -12.89
CA GLU A 216 -11.88 5.54 -11.56
C GLU A 216 -11.15 4.21 -11.58
N GLN A 217 -10.95 3.61 -12.76
CA GLN A 217 -10.48 2.23 -12.88
C GLN A 217 -9.48 2.04 -14.01
N ILE A 218 -8.48 1.18 -13.81
CA ILE A 218 -7.55 0.71 -14.85
C ILE A 218 -7.72 -0.81 -15.03
N CYS A 219 -7.81 -1.26 -16.29
CA CYS A 219 -7.93 -2.66 -16.71
C CYS A 219 -6.74 -3.07 -17.59
N ILE A 220 -5.92 -4.03 -17.14
CA ILE A 220 -4.72 -4.46 -17.89
C ILE A 220 -5.02 -5.73 -18.70
N ASN A 221 -4.53 -5.78 -19.95
CA ASN A 221 -4.56 -6.99 -20.78
C ASN A 221 -3.25 -7.78 -20.60
N ASP A 222 -3.25 -8.74 -19.67
CA ASP A 222 -2.05 -9.52 -19.28
C ASP A 222 -1.26 -10.08 -20.46
N SER A 223 -1.97 -10.67 -21.41
CA SER A 223 -1.33 -11.37 -22.54
C SER A 223 -0.55 -10.43 -23.46
N ALA A 224 -1.10 -9.24 -23.73
CA ALA A 224 -0.46 -8.23 -24.55
C ALA A 224 0.61 -7.46 -23.76
N PHE A 225 0.34 -7.17 -22.48
CA PHE A 225 1.26 -6.45 -21.61
C PHE A 225 2.54 -7.26 -21.33
N ALA A 226 2.41 -8.59 -21.18
CA ALA A 226 3.55 -9.46 -20.97
C ALA A 226 4.45 -9.55 -22.22
N GLY A 227 3.86 -9.76 -23.40
CA GLY A 227 4.62 -9.88 -24.65
C GLY A 227 5.35 -8.60 -25.05
N ASP A 228 4.80 -7.43 -24.72
CA ASP A 228 5.38 -6.15 -25.12
C ASP A 228 6.62 -5.76 -24.29
N PHE A 229 6.61 -6.06 -22.98
CA PHE A 229 7.66 -5.65 -22.04
C PHE A 229 8.61 -6.76 -21.60
N PHE A 230 8.29 -8.03 -21.81
CA PHE A 230 9.13 -9.16 -21.35
C PHE A 230 9.70 -10.05 -22.47
N ASP A 231 9.26 -9.93 -23.72
CA ASP A 231 9.86 -10.68 -24.85
C ASP A 231 11.05 -9.95 -25.53
N ASN A 232 11.42 -8.75 -25.04
CA ASN A 232 12.50 -7.92 -25.59
C ASN A 232 13.77 -7.82 -24.72
N ASP A 233 13.88 -8.62 -23.65
CA ASP A 233 15.08 -8.72 -22.78
C ASP A 233 15.77 -10.10 -22.90
#